data_AF-A0A2V8VTT2-F1
#
_entry.id   AF-A0A2V8VTT2-F1
#
_cell.length_a   1.000
_cell.length_b   1.000
_cell.length_c   1.000
_cell.angle_alpha   90.00
_cell.angle_beta   90.00
_cell.angle_gamma   90.00
#
_symmetry.space_group_name_H-M   'P 1'
#
loop_
_entity.id
_entity.type
_entity.pdbx_description
1 polymer ?
#
loop_
_entity_poly.entity_id
_entity_poly.type
_entity_poly.pdbx_seq_one_letter_code
_entity_poly.pdbx_strand_id
1 'polypeptide(L)' 'MSTEFLDRLASQLKIGKDAAFRRAIERILNVVKKNYESGQYPSLAEAERDFRQRVEREENGE' A
#
# COMPACT_ATOMS: atom_id res chain seq x y z
N MET A 1 13.43 -10.20 0.03
CA MET A 1 12.18 -10.61 0.71
C MET A 1 11.04 -10.40 -0.25
N SER A 2 10.05 -11.30 -0.31
CA SER A 2 8.94 -11.17 -1.25
C SER A 2 7.94 -10.10 -0.78
N THR A 3 7.54 -9.19 -1.67
CA THR A 3 6.52 -8.15 -1.42
C THR A 3 5.10 -8.60 -1.77
N GLU A 4 4.90 -9.89 -2.10
CA GLU A 4 3.61 -10.42 -2.57
C GLU A 4 2.45 -10.20 -1.58
N PHE A 5 2.74 -10.07 -0.29
CA PHE A 5 1.72 -9.74 0.72
C PHE A 5 1.13 -8.34 0.49
N LEU A 6 1.95 -7.36 0.07
CA LEU A 6 1.49 -6.02 -0.28
C LEU A 6 0.67 -6.02 -1.58
N ASP A 7 1.01 -6.89 -2.54
CA ASP A 7 0.22 -7.06 -3.78
C ASP A 7 -1.19 -7.62 -3.48
N ARG A 8 -1.28 -8.60 -2.58
CA ARG A 8 -2.55 -9.16 -2.11
C ARG A 8 -3.38 -8.09 -1.39
N LEU A 9 -2.76 -7.34 -0.49
CA LEU A 9 -3.42 -6.25 0.22
C LEU A 9 -3.90 -5.15 -0.74
N ALA A 10 -3.08 -4.76 -1.72
CA ALA A 10 -3.47 -3.77 -2.72
C ALA A 10 -4.66 -4.24 -3.55
N SER A 11 -4.70 -5.53 -3.92
CA SER A 11 -5.83 -6.12 -4.63
C SER A 11 -7.12 -6.04 -3.83
N GLN A 12 -7.06 -6.26 -2.51
CA GLN A 12 -8.20 -6.10 -1.61
C GLN A 12 -8.66 -4.64 -1.52
N LEU A 13 -7.73 -3.70 -1.36
CA LEU A 13 -8.05 -2.27 -1.21
C LEU A 13 -8.62 -1.64 -2.49
N LYS A 14 -8.36 -2.23 -3.66
CA LYS A 14 -8.90 -1.77 -4.96
C LYS A 14 -10.37 -2.15 -5.17
N ILE A 15 -10.92 -3.08 -4.38
CA ILE A 15 -12.30 -3.55 -4.52
C ILE A 15 -13.27 -2.38 -4.30
N GLY A 16 -14.21 -2.19 -5.23
CA GLY A 16 -15.22 -1.12 -5.14
C GLY A 16 -14.68 0.29 -5.42
N LYS A 17 -13.39 0.46 -5.69
CA LYS A 17 -12.77 1.76 -5.97
C LYS A 17 -12.78 2.09 -7.46
N ASP A 18 -12.81 3.39 -7.77
CA ASP A 18 -12.73 3.89 -9.14
C ASP A 18 -11.32 3.82 -9.73
N ALA A 19 -11.18 4.17 -11.02
CA ALA A 19 -9.90 4.09 -11.72
C ALA A 19 -8.84 5.07 -11.20
N ALA A 20 -9.25 6.26 -10.72
CA ALA A 20 -8.32 7.25 -10.19
C ALA A 20 -7.74 6.76 -8.86
N PHE A 21 -8.61 6.28 -7.97
CA PHE A 21 -8.23 5.75 -6.67
C PHE A 21 -7.39 4.47 -6.79
N ARG A 22 -7.73 3.58 -7.74
CA ARG A 22 -6.87 2.41 -8.04
C ARG A 22 -5.45 2.80 -8.43
N ARG A 23 -5.28 3.84 -9.25
CA ARG A 23 -3.94 4.37 -9.61
C ARG A 23 -3.22 4.96 -8.41
N ALA A 24 -3.94 5.60 -7.50
CA ALA A 24 -3.36 6.08 -6.25
C ALA A 24 -2.84 4.92 -5.39
N ILE A 25 -3.64 3.86 -5.22
CA ILE A 25 -3.22 2.64 -4.52
C ILE A 25 -1.94 2.05 -5.13
N GLU A 26 -1.82 1.98 -6.47
CA GLU A 26 -0.59 1.50 -7.13
C GLU A 26 0.62 2.39 -6.85
N ARG A 27 0.46 3.72 -6.86
CA ARG A 27 1.54 4.67 -6.51
C ARG A 27 2.02 4.44 -5.09
N ILE A 28 1.09 4.31 -4.15
CA ILE A 28 1.38 4.08 -2.74
C ILE A 28 2.06 2.71 -2.56
N LEU A 29 1.54 1.66 -3.22
CA LEU A 29 2.12 0.31 -3.18
C LEU A 29 3.60 0.32 -3.57
N ASN A 30 3.95 1.00 -4.66
CA ASN A 30 5.33 1.10 -5.12
C ASN A 30 6.24 1.78 -4.09
N VAL A 31 5.75 2.82 -3.39
CA VAL A 31 6.50 3.48 -2.32
C VAL A 31 6.74 2.55 -1.15
N VAL A 32 5.70 1.85 -0.67
CA VAL A 32 5.82 0.94 0.48
C VAL A 32 6.72 -0.25 0.14
N LYS A 33 6.63 -0.81 -1.07
CA LYS A 33 7.54 -1.88 -1.54
C LYS A 33 9.00 -1.44 -1.48
N LYS A 34 9.31 -0.26 -2.03
CA LYS A 34 10.68 0.28 -2.00
C LYS A 34 11.19 0.49 -0.57
N ASN A 35 10.35 1.01 0.31
CA ASN A 35 10.70 1.22 1.72
C ASN A 35 10.95 -0.12 2.44
N TYR A 36 10.14 -1.13 2.14
CA TYR A 36 10.29 -2.49 2.69
C TYR A 36 11.57 -3.17 2.22
N GLU A 37 11.87 -3.10 0.93
CA GLU A 37 13.12 -3.61 0.36
C GLU A 37 14.35 -2.90 0.90
N SER A 38 14.21 -1.62 1.28
CA SER A 38 15.25 -0.83 1.92
C SER A 38 15.41 -1.10 3.43
N GLY A 39 14.60 -2.00 4.00
CA GLY A 39 14.64 -2.35 5.42
C GLY A 39 14.07 -1.27 6.35
N GLN A 40 13.26 -0.33 5.85
CA GLN A 40 12.69 0.74 6.67
C GLN A 40 11.59 0.27 7.62
N TYR A 41 11.02 -0.91 7.39
CA TYR A 41 10.02 -1.49 8.28
C TYR A 41 10.65 -2.61 9.13
N PRO A 42 10.45 -2.60 10.46
CA PRO A 42 10.98 -3.63 11.33
C PRO A 42 10.20 -4.95 11.22
N SER A 43 9.04 -4.96 10.55
CA SER A 43 8.25 -6.17 10.29
C SER A 43 7.33 -6.02 9.07
N LEU A 44 6.80 -7.16 8.60
CA LEU A 44 5.74 -7.21 7.58
C LEU A 44 4.49 -6.41 8.01
N ALA A 45 4.10 -6.54 9.28
CA ALA A 45 2.90 -5.89 9.82
C ALA A 45 3.00 -4.36 9.82
N GLU A 46 4.19 -3.82 10.06
CA GLU A 46 4.45 -2.37 10.00
C GLU A 46 4.32 -1.85 8.56
N ALA A 47 4.81 -2.60 7.58
CA ALA A 47 4.66 -2.26 6.16
C ALA A 47 3.18 -2.30 5.72
N GLU A 48 2.41 -3.31 6.16
CA GLU A 48 0.96 -3.35 5.90
C GLU A 48 0.22 -2.18 6.54
N ARG A 49 0.56 -1.85 7.79
CA ARG A 49 -0.09 -0.73 8.51
C ARG A 49 0.17 0.59 7.81
N ASP A 50 1.42 0.87 7.44
CA ASP A 50 1.79 2.08 6.69
C ASP A 50 1.06 2.13 5.35
N PHE A 51 0.95 1.00 4.64
CA PHE A 51 0.20 0.95 3.39
C PHE A 51 -1.28 1.29 3.55
N ARG A 52 -1.96 0.67 4.52
CA ARG A 52 -3.39 0.96 4.81
C ARG A 52 -3.59 2.42 5.18
N GLN A 53 -2.73 2.99 6.04
CA GLN A 53 -2.83 4.39 6.46
C GLN A 53 -2.67 5.37 5.30
N ARG A 54 -1.72 5.12 4.39
CA ARG A 54 -1.53 5.98 3.21
C ARG A 54 -2.73 5.92 2.26
N VAL A 55 -3.31 4.73 2.06
CA VAL A 55 -4.50 4.57 1.22
C VAL A 55 -5.72 5.25 1.85
N GLU A 56 -5.91 5.12 3.17
CA GLU A 56 -6.99 5.78 3.90
C GLU A 56 -6.90 7.32 3.79
N ARG A 57 -5.69 7.89 3.91
CA ARG A 57 -5.50 9.34 3.72
C ARG A 57 -5.82 9.81 2.31
N GLU A 58 -5.40 9.06 1.28
CA GLU A 58 -5.77 9.37 -0.09
C GLU A 58 -7.30 9.29 -0.28
N GLU A 59 -7.99 8.39 0.43
CA GLU A 59 -9.46 8.27 0.36
C GLU A 59 -10.16 9.46 0.98
N ASN A 60 -9.63 9.95 2.09
CA ASN A 60 -10.16 11.12 2.80
C ASN A 60 -9.77 12.46 2.15
N GLY A 61 -8.86 12.44 1.16
CA GLY A 61 -8.39 13.64 0.46
C GLY A 61 -7.44 14.51 1.29
N GLU A 62 -6.72 13.91 2.24
CA GLU A 62 -5.76 14.57 3.16
C GLU A 62 -4.36 14.74 2.57
#